data_AF-A0A5J4NTE7-F1
#
_entry.id   AF-A0A5J4NTE7-F1
#
_cell.length_a   1.000
_cell.length_b   1.000
_cell.length_c   1.000
_cell.angle_alpha   90.00
_cell.angle_beta   90.00
_cell.angle_gamma   90.00
#
_symmetry.space_group_name_H-M   'P 1'
#
loop_
_entity.id
_entity.type
_entity.pdbx_description
1 polymer ?
#
loop_
_entity_poly.entity_id
_entity_poly.type
_entity_poly.pdbx_seq_one_letter_code
_entity_poly.pdbx_strand_id
1 'polypeptide(L)' 'MMQHVFSNMTNSCLIKCIPAKYNDGDLTKGEAVCLDRCAAKFMQAYMHATKKLSTLTVPEAQAAMAAQT' A
#
# COMPACT_ATOMS: atom_id res chain seq x y z
N MET A 1 -5.57 6.60 -9.95
CA MET A 1 -5.41 6.03 -8.59
C MET A 1 -4.21 5.10 -8.46
N MET A 2 -4.01 4.12 -9.36
CA MET A 2 -2.93 3.12 -9.24
C MET A 2 -1.50 3.69 -9.26
N GLN A 3 -1.29 4.84 -9.91
CA GLN A 3 0.01 5.51 -9.92
C GLN A 3 0.49 5.91 -8.52
N HIS A 4 -0.43 6.37 -7.64
CA HIS A 4 -0.08 6.76 -6.29
C HIS A 4 0.25 5.53 -5.43
N VAL A 5 -0.45 4.42 -5.65
CA VAL A 5 -0.17 3.15 -4.98
C VAL A 5 1.23 2.65 -5.35
N PHE A 6 1.58 2.71 -6.64
CA PHE A 6 2.91 2.33 -7.11
C PHE A 6 4.01 3.21 -6.52
N SER A 7 3.86 4.54 -6.55
CA SER A 7 4.85 5.46 -5.98
C SER A 7 5.03 5.25 -4.47
N ASN A 8 3.94 5.03 -3.73
CA ASN A 8 4.00 4.78 -2.29
C ASN A 8 4.63 3.41 -1.97
N MET A 9 4.34 2.39 -2.77
CA MET A 9 4.93 1.06 -2.64
C MET A 9 6.45 1.13 -2.85
N THR A 10 6.89 1.75 -3.95
CA THR A 10 8.31 1.87 -4.29
C THR A 10 9.08 2.61 -3.20
N ASN A 11 8.54 3.74 -2.71
CA ASN A 11 9.17 4.49 -1.62
C ASN A 11 9.24 3.66 -0.32
N SER A 12 8.14 2.99 0.05
CA SER A 12 8.12 2.15 1.25
C SER A 12 9.11 0.98 1.17
N CYS A 13 9.21 0.32 0.02
CA CYS A 13 10.11 -0.80 -0.17
C CYS A 13 11.57 -0.39 -0.26
N LEU A 14 11.87 0.77 -0.86
CA LEU A 14 13.21 1.34 -0.85
C LEU A 14 13.70 1.56 0.59
N ILE A 15 12.91 2.24 1.43
CA ILE A 15 13.28 2.52 2.83
C ILE A 15 13.44 1.23 3.65
N LYS A 16 12.62 0.21 3.38
CA LYS A 16 12.64 -1.05 4.15
C LYS A 16 13.75 -2.00 3.76
N CYS A 17 14.08 -2.07 2.48
CA CYS A 17 14.95 -3.11 1.94
C CYS A 17 16.34 -2.60 1.57
N ILE A 18 16.49 -1.31 1.25
CA ILE A 18 17.77 -0.74 0.84
C ILE A 18 18.31 0.16 1.95
N PRO A 19 19.47 -0.19 2.56
CA PRO A 19 20.06 0.62 3.60
C PRO A 19 20.57 1.96 3.04
N ALA A 20 20.53 3.00 3.87
CA ALA A 20 21.00 4.33 3.47
C ALA A 20 22.50 4.39 3.14
N LYS A 21 23.28 3.40 3.60
CA LYS A 21 24.70 3.23 3.25
C LYS A 21 24.79 2.21 2.11
N TYR A 22 25.07 2.71 0.91
CA TYR A 22 25.30 1.90 -0.28
C TYR A 22 26.77 1.45 -0.29
N ASN A 23 26.99 0.13 -0.29
CA ASN A 23 28.33 -0.45 -0.40
C ASN A 23 28.68 -0.80 -1.85
N ASP A 24 27.67 -1.12 -2.66
CA ASP A 24 27.78 -1.50 -4.07
C ASP A 24 26.63 -0.87 -4.88
N GLY A 25 26.79 -0.79 -6.20
CA GLY A 25 25.76 -0.28 -7.12
C GLY A 25 24.73 -1.33 -7.55
N ASP A 26 25.01 -2.60 -7.27
CA ASP A 26 24.13 -3.73 -7.58
C ASP A 26 23.35 -4.18 -6.34
N LEU A 27 22.17 -4.75 -6.59
CA LEU A 27 21.35 -5.36 -5.55
C LEU A 27 21.98 -6.67 -5.07
N THR A 28 22.22 -6.77 -3.76
CA THR A 28 22.56 -8.04 -3.14
C THR A 28 21.37 -9.00 -3.20
N LYS A 29 21.65 -10.32 -3.09
CA LYS A 29 20.58 -11.34 -3.06
C LYS A 29 19.56 -11.08 -1.96
N GLY A 30 19.99 -10.54 -0.81
CA GLY A 30 19.12 -10.21 0.32
C GLY A 30 18.17 -9.07 0.00
N GLU A 31 18.68 -8.01 -0.63
CA GLU A 31 17.88 -6.85 -1.04
C GLU A 31 16.87 -7.22 -2.11
N ALA A 32 17.27 -8.00 -3.12
CA ALA A 32 16.35 -8.49 -4.16
C ALA A 32 15.18 -9.30 -3.57
N VAL A 33 15.47 -10.29 -2.72
CA VAL A 33 14.42 -11.10 -2.06
C VAL A 33 13.58 -10.26 -1.09
N CYS A 34 14.18 -9.25 -0.44
CA CYS A 34 13.43 -8.32 0.41
C CYS A 34 12.43 -7.51 -0.40
N LEU A 35 12.82 -6.97 -1.57
CA LEU A 35 11.95 -6.18 -2.44
C LEU A 35 10.73 -6.98 -2.89
N ASP A 36 10.91 -8.24 -3.32
CA ASP A 36 9.80 -9.12 -3.70
C ASP A 36 8.82 -9.35 -2.54
N ARG A 37 9.36 -9.67 -1.35
CA ARG A 37 8.57 -9.85 -0.13
C ARG A 37 7.86 -8.56 0.28
N CYS A 38 8.50 -7.41 0.09
CA CYS A 38 7.94 -6.12 0.42
C CYS A 38 6.75 -5.78 -0.48
N ALA A 39 6.89 -5.94 -1.80
CA ALA A 39 5.82 -5.69 -2.75
C ALA A 39 4.59 -6.58 -2.46
N ALA A 40 4.81 -7.87 -2.21
CA ALA A 40 3.74 -8.80 -1.84
C ALA A 40 3.00 -8.37 -0.57
N LYS A 41 3.75 -8.03 0.50
CA LYS A 41 3.16 -7.55 1.76
C LYS A 41 2.45 -6.21 1.61
N PHE A 42 3.00 -5.29 0.82
CA PHE A 42 2.38 -3.98 0.59
C PHE A 42 1.01 -4.12 -0.06
N MET A 43 0.91 -4.95 -1.10
CA MET A 43 -0.37 -5.19 -1.78
C MET A 43 -1.39 -5.90 -0.88
N GLN A 44 -0.96 -6.87 -0.07
CA GLN A 44 -1.83 -7.50 0.93
C GLN A 44 -2.36 -6.47 1.94
N ALA A 45 -1.51 -5.61 2.47
CA ALA A 45 -1.89 -4.56 3.40
C ALA A 45 -2.83 -3.53 2.75
N TYR A 46 -2.52 -3.12 1.51
CA TYR A 46 -3.34 -2.19 0.74
C TYR A 46 -4.76 -2.76 0.51
N MET A 47 -4.89 -4.00 0.04
CA MET A 47 -6.18 -4.65 -0.18
C MET A 47 -6.99 -4.77 1.12
N HIS A 48 -6.33 -5.14 2.22
CA HIS A 48 -6.98 -5.24 3.52
C HIS A 48 -7.46 -3.87 4.03
N ALA A 49 -6.66 -2.82 3.84
CA ALA A 49 -7.03 -1.45 4.17
C ALA A 49 -8.21 -0.96 3.33
N THR A 50 -8.20 -1.18 2.01
CA THR A 50 -9.31 -0.83 1.11
C THR A 50 -10.58 -1.58 1.47
N LYS A 51 -10.49 -2.87 1.83
CA LYS A 51 -11.63 -3.66 2.30
C LYS A 51 -12.23 -3.07 3.58
N LYS A 52 -11.40 -2.75 4.57
CA LYS A 52 -11.89 -2.13 5.82
C LYS A 52 -12.49 -0.76 5.58
N LEU A 53 -11.84 0.08 4.77
CA LEU A 53 -12.35 1.41 4.47
C LEU A 53 -13.70 1.34 3.75
N SER A 54 -13.85 0.44 2.77
CA SER A 54 -15.13 0.24 2.08
C SER A 54 -16.25 -0.25 3.00
N THR A 55 -15.96 -1.09 3.99
CA THR A 55 -16.95 -1.47 5.01
C THR A 55 -17.36 -0.31 5.93
N LEU A 56 -16.48 0.67 6.13
CA LEU A 56 -16.77 1.85 6.95
C LEU A 56 -17.48 2.96 6.16
N THR A 57 -17.36 2.96 4.83
CA THR A 57 -18.01 3.94 3.94
C THR A 57 -19.40 3.51 3.45
N VAL A 58 -19.95 2.39 3.96
CA VAL A 58 -21.37 2.06 3.78
C VAL A 58 -22.18 3.06 4.63
N PRO A 59 -23.17 3.76 4.07
CA PRO A 59 -23.29 5.18 4.36
C PRO A 59 -24.31 5.52 5.45
N GLU A 60 -23.92 6.43 6.35
CA GLU A 60 -24.83 7.44 6.92
C GLU A 60 -25.45 8.35 5.82
N ALA A 61 -25.15 8.12 4.53
CA ALA A 61 -25.79 8.76 3.39
C ALA A 61 -27.16 8.16 2.98
N GLN A 62 -27.63 7.04 3.60
CA GLN A 62 -29.02 6.58 3.40
C GLN A 62 -30.02 7.18 4.40
N ALA A 63 -29.57 7.88 5.45
CA ALA A 63 -30.46 8.55 6.41
C ALA A 63 -30.95 9.93 5.93
N ALA A 64 -30.30 10.55 4.94
CA ALA A 64 -30.66 11.89 4.46
C ALA A 64 -31.66 11.93 3.29
N MET A 65 -32.02 10.77 2.69
CA MET A 65 -32.94 10.71 1.54
C MET A 65 -34.33 10.12 1.86
N ALA A 66 -34.58 9.70 3.12
CA ALA A 66 -35.89 9.17 3.55
C ALA A 66 -36.79 10.21 4.26
N ALA A 67 -36.40 11.49 4.31
CA ALA A 67 -37.14 12.54 5.03
C ALA A 67 -37.83 13.57 4.11
N GLN A 68 -38.04 13.26 2.81
CA GLN A 68 -38.70 14.18 1.85
C GLN A 68 -39.86 13.54 1.08
N THR A 69 -40.66 12.69 1.73
CA THR A 69 -42.04 12.39 1.29
C THR A 69 -43.03 12.99 2.26
#